data_AF-A0A6G1KIZ2-F1
#
_entry.id   AF-A0A6G1KIZ2-F1
#
_cell.length_a   1.000
_cell.length_b   1.000
_cell.length_c   1.000
_cell.angle_alpha   90.00
_cell.angle_beta   90.00
_cell.angle_gamma   90.00
#
_symmetry.space_group_name_H-M   'P 1'
#
loop_
_entity.id
_entity.type
_entity.pdbx_description
1 polymer ?
#
loop_
_entity_poly.entity_id
_entity_poly.type
_entity_poly.pdbx_seq_one_letter_code
_entity_poly.pdbx_strand_id
1 'polypeptide(L)'
;MPLGYCPVCEVQMMLDYLDALAAVMRKVNTSEWRHAWRSARIDLEVEIQCCEKYSIEELRWQAEHPEIDVSDRYTSTKALERIWDEYSYIGKSKSSVSYDSMYAGNKTAKKNGNSYLNKAVYFDEAFSEAPCQCRAYEKLCRDSPEYEPGRHACPSPENWLDTSLADENLYNLEQMRIYSTTDLDTFQLWEEDPSTLPEDHEDAAVMHPYWDEIDNYCEELRTSEELFIREGFDMFCARSDAIAILIDEKSREFVDMRLLKAEDDWEDEDECGDQFRDGLHWASFGQCKRT
;
A
#
# COMPACT_ATOMS: atom_id res chain seq x y z
N MET A 1 22.84 7.33 29.07
CA MET A 1 22.43 6.21 28.21
C MET A 1 20.97 5.93 28.52
N PRO A 2 20.07 6.00 27.53
CA PRO A 2 18.71 5.49 27.73
C PRO A 2 18.80 3.99 28.08
N LEU A 3 17.80 3.48 28.81
CA LEU A 3 17.72 2.14 29.41
C LEU A 3 17.55 1.02 28.35
N GLY A 4 18.36 1.02 27.30
CA GLY A 4 18.34 0.01 26.24
C GLY A 4 19.23 -1.19 26.57
N TYR A 5 18.90 -2.33 25.97
CA TYR A 5 19.81 -3.48 25.90
C TYR A 5 21.00 -3.14 25.00
N CYS A 6 22.09 -3.92 25.04
CA CYS A 6 23.12 -3.79 24.01
C CYS A 6 22.60 -4.42 22.70
N PRO A 7 23.10 -3.99 21.52
CA PRO A 7 22.60 -4.47 20.22
C PRO A 7 22.54 -5.99 20.10
N VAL A 8 23.57 -6.68 20.60
CA VAL A 8 23.61 -8.15 20.58
C VAL A 8 22.50 -8.79 21.43
N CYS A 9 22.19 -8.22 22.60
CA CYS A 9 21.11 -8.72 23.45
C CYS A 9 19.74 -8.44 22.84
N GLU A 10 19.55 -7.27 22.24
CA GLU A 10 18.30 -6.87 21.59
C GLU A 10 17.98 -7.76 20.40
N VAL A 11 18.94 -7.94 19.50
CA VAL A 11 18.85 -8.89 18.39
C VAL A 11 18.59 -10.31 18.89
N GLN A 12 19.27 -10.77 19.95
CA GLN A 12 19.01 -12.11 20.50
C GLN A 12 17.58 -12.26 20.99
N MET A 13 17.05 -11.26 21.70
CA MET A 13 15.67 -11.29 22.18
C MET A 13 14.67 -11.38 21.02
N MET A 14 14.91 -10.67 19.93
CA MET A 14 14.07 -10.73 18.72
C MET A 14 14.14 -12.10 18.04
N LEU A 15 15.34 -12.68 17.91
CA LEU A 15 15.54 -14.02 17.36
C LEU A 15 14.85 -15.09 18.22
N ASP A 16 15.03 -15.05 19.54
CA ASP A 16 14.38 -15.95 20.49
C ASP A 16 12.85 -15.85 20.41
N TYR A 17 12.33 -14.63 20.24
CA TYR A 17 10.89 -14.39 20.08
C TYR A 17 10.36 -14.97 18.77
N LEU A 18 11.07 -14.80 17.66
CA LEU A 18 10.72 -15.40 16.36
C LEU A 18 10.71 -16.93 16.43
N ASP A 19 11.67 -17.53 17.11
CA ASP A 19 11.74 -18.98 17.33
C ASP A 19 10.57 -19.49 18.18
N ALA A 20 10.20 -18.75 19.23
CA ALA A 20 9.03 -19.04 20.05
C ALA A 20 7.75 -19.02 19.22
N LEU A 21 7.55 -17.99 18.38
CA LEU A 21 6.42 -17.89 17.46
C LEU A 21 6.40 -19.04 16.45
N ALA A 22 7.55 -19.38 15.85
CA ALA A 22 7.68 -20.50 14.93
C ALA A 22 7.36 -21.86 15.60
N ALA A 23 7.73 -22.02 16.88
CA ALA A 23 7.37 -23.21 17.66
C ALA A 23 5.86 -23.32 17.92
N VAL A 24 5.17 -22.19 18.16
CA VAL A 24 3.71 -22.15 18.29
C VAL A 24 3.04 -22.43 16.94
N MET A 25 3.48 -21.79 15.87
CA MET A 25 2.92 -21.97 14.52
C MET A 25 2.99 -23.42 14.01
N ARG A 26 4.04 -24.16 14.38
CA ARG A 26 4.16 -25.60 14.08
C ARG A 26 3.07 -26.44 14.74
N LYS A 27 2.50 -25.98 15.86
CA LYS A 27 1.40 -26.66 16.58
C LYS A 27 0.03 -26.11 16.17
N VAL A 28 -0.06 -24.79 15.98
CA VAL A 28 -1.30 -24.05 15.72
C VAL A 28 -1.04 -22.99 14.65
N ASN A 29 -1.40 -23.29 13.41
CA ASN A 29 -1.15 -22.41 12.26
C ASN A 29 -2.39 -21.58 11.89
N THR A 30 -2.70 -20.55 12.68
CA THR A 30 -3.78 -19.59 12.37
C THR A 30 -3.25 -18.38 11.59
N SER A 31 -4.16 -17.56 11.06
CA SER A 31 -3.83 -16.24 10.49
C SER A 31 -3.15 -15.32 11.52
N GLU A 32 -3.66 -15.31 12.75
CA GLU A 32 -3.14 -14.48 13.86
C GLU A 32 -1.65 -14.77 14.13
N TRP A 33 -1.26 -16.04 14.28
CA TRP A 33 0.14 -16.40 14.53
C TRP A 33 1.05 -16.11 13.34
N ARG A 34 0.56 -16.25 12.12
CA ARG A 34 1.29 -15.85 10.91
C ARG A 34 1.50 -14.33 10.86
N HIS A 35 0.49 -13.55 11.26
CA HIS A 35 0.60 -12.10 11.33
C HIS A 35 1.59 -11.66 12.42
N ALA A 36 1.50 -12.23 13.63
CA ALA A 36 2.44 -11.95 14.72
C ALA A 36 3.89 -12.28 14.33
N TRP A 37 4.12 -13.42 13.67
CA TRP A 37 5.46 -13.78 13.18
C TRP A 37 5.97 -12.83 12.09
N ARG A 38 5.11 -12.39 11.17
CA ARG A 38 5.48 -11.38 10.17
C ARG A 38 5.83 -10.04 10.81
N SER A 39 5.02 -9.58 11.77
CA SER A 39 5.27 -8.33 12.51
C SER A 39 6.62 -8.38 13.22
N ALA A 40 6.89 -9.45 13.98
CA ALA A 40 8.17 -9.63 14.68
C ALA A 40 9.38 -9.67 13.72
N ARG A 41 9.18 -10.13 12.49
CA ARG A 41 10.24 -10.10 11.45
C ARG A 41 10.49 -8.70 10.91
N ILE A 42 9.44 -7.90 10.77
CA ILE A 42 9.58 -6.49 10.37
C ILE A 42 10.36 -5.74 11.45
N ASP A 43 10.02 -5.96 12.72
CA ASP A 43 10.74 -5.35 13.85
C ASP A 43 12.24 -5.73 13.85
N LEU A 44 12.56 -7.01 13.58
CA LEU A 44 13.95 -7.45 13.44
C LEU A 44 14.65 -6.80 12.23
N GLU A 45 13.95 -6.59 11.11
CA GLU A 45 14.53 -5.94 9.93
C GLU A 45 14.89 -4.48 10.21
N VAL A 46 14.04 -3.75 10.93
CA VAL A 46 14.34 -2.39 11.39
C VAL A 46 15.59 -2.38 12.27
N GLU A 47 15.71 -3.33 13.20
CA GLU A 47 16.88 -3.45 14.06
C GLU A 47 18.16 -3.82 13.28
N ILE A 48 18.05 -4.65 12.23
CA ILE A 48 19.17 -4.93 11.31
C ILE A 48 19.66 -3.64 10.66
N GLN A 49 18.76 -2.81 10.13
CA GLN A 49 19.13 -1.54 9.50
C GLN A 49 19.80 -0.57 10.49
N CYS A 50 19.30 -0.51 11.73
CA CYS A 50 19.95 0.24 12.80
C CYS A 50 21.36 -0.28 13.07
N CYS A 51 21.52 -1.61 13.19
CA CYS A 51 22.83 -2.24 13.39
C CYS A 51 23.79 -2.00 12.23
N GLU A 52 23.32 -2.02 10.98
CA GLU A 52 24.11 -1.70 9.78
C GLU A 52 24.64 -0.27 9.84
N LYS A 53 23.76 0.70 10.11
CA LYS A 53 24.14 2.11 10.27
C LYS A 53 25.17 2.31 11.37
N TYR A 54 24.92 1.75 12.56
CA TYR A 54 25.84 1.90 13.69
C TYR A 54 27.15 1.13 13.50
N SER A 55 27.16 0.01 12.77
CA SER A 55 28.41 -0.71 12.46
C SER A 55 29.38 0.14 11.63
N ILE A 56 28.87 0.97 10.70
CA ILE A 56 29.69 1.89 9.91
C ILE A 56 30.33 2.96 10.82
N GLU A 57 29.55 3.49 11.76
CA GLU A 57 30.04 4.46 12.75
C GLU A 57 31.06 3.83 13.70
N GLU A 58 30.82 2.60 14.18
CA GLU A 58 31.75 1.81 14.99
C GLU A 58 33.09 1.61 14.28
N LEU A 59 33.07 1.23 13.01
CA LEU A 59 34.28 1.01 12.21
C LEU A 59 35.07 2.31 11.99
N ARG A 60 34.37 3.42 11.70
CA ARG A 60 35.01 4.75 11.60
C ARG A 60 35.65 5.14 12.92
N TRP A 61 34.93 4.97 14.02
CA TRP A 61 35.42 5.31 15.35
C TRP A 61 36.64 4.46 15.75
N GLN A 62 36.62 3.15 15.44
CA GLN A 62 37.75 2.23 15.67
C GLN A 62 39.00 2.63 14.87
N ALA A 63 38.82 3.12 13.63
CA ALA A 63 39.93 3.60 12.82
C ALA A 63 40.59 4.85 13.41
N GLU A 64 39.81 5.71 14.06
CA GLU A 64 40.29 6.91 14.76
C GLU A 64 40.93 6.59 16.12
N HIS A 65 40.58 5.45 16.74
CA HIS A 65 41.01 5.04 18.08
C HIS A 65 41.60 3.62 18.11
N PRO A 66 42.69 3.35 17.36
CA PRO A 66 43.27 2.00 17.23
C PRO A 66 43.84 1.42 18.54
N GLU A 67 44.05 2.26 19.55
CA GLU A 67 44.51 1.84 20.88
C GLU A 67 43.43 1.20 21.75
N ILE A 68 42.14 1.34 21.39
CA ILE A 68 41.02 0.79 22.16
C ILE A 68 40.58 -0.53 21.54
N ASP A 69 40.82 -1.63 22.26
CA ASP A 69 40.31 -2.94 21.87
C ASP A 69 38.81 -3.05 22.16
N VAL A 70 38.04 -3.25 21.10
CA VAL A 70 36.59 -3.45 21.14
C VAL A 70 36.17 -4.89 20.83
N SER A 71 37.13 -5.81 20.68
CA SER A 71 36.88 -7.21 20.33
C SER A 71 36.02 -7.96 21.33
N ASP A 72 35.98 -7.55 22.61
CA ASP A 72 35.14 -8.14 23.66
C ASP A 72 33.80 -7.40 23.88
N ARG A 73 33.52 -6.34 23.12
CA ARG A 73 32.29 -5.53 23.30
C ARG A 73 31.11 -6.14 22.53
N TYR A 74 29.90 -5.92 23.04
CA TYR A 74 28.64 -6.26 22.36
C TYR A 74 28.27 -5.14 21.39
N THR A 75 28.99 -5.10 20.26
CA THR A 75 28.85 -4.07 19.23
C THR A 75 27.74 -4.41 18.23
N SER A 76 27.31 -3.42 17.46
CA SER A 76 26.37 -3.55 16.34
C SER A 76 26.94 -4.46 15.27
N THR A 77 28.26 -4.38 15.03
CA THR A 77 28.98 -5.31 14.14
C THR A 77 28.80 -6.78 14.55
N LYS A 78 28.94 -7.09 15.85
CA LYS A 78 28.70 -8.45 16.35
C LYS A 78 27.24 -8.87 16.32
N ALA A 79 26.33 -7.91 16.47
CA ALA A 79 24.89 -8.19 16.35
C ALA A 79 24.56 -8.65 14.92
N LEU A 80 25.12 -8.00 13.89
CA LEU A 80 24.99 -8.42 12.49
C LEU A 80 25.62 -9.79 12.22
N GLU A 81 26.82 -10.06 12.73
CA GLU A 81 27.44 -11.39 12.62
C GLU A 81 26.52 -12.49 13.18
N ARG A 82 25.94 -12.24 14.35
CA ARG A 82 24.98 -13.15 14.99
C ARG A 82 23.70 -13.34 14.18
N ILE A 83 23.15 -12.27 13.60
CA ILE A 83 22.03 -12.37 12.67
C ILE A 83 22.41 -13.27 11.51
N TRP A 84 23.55 -13.05 10.84
CA TRP A 84 23.91 -13.86 9.68
C TRP A 84 24.23 -15.32 10.02
N ASP A 85 24.74 -15.60 11.22
CA ASP A 85 25.01 -16.95 11.69
C ASP A 85 23.73 -17.72 12.05
N GLU A 86 22.83 -17.12 12.84
CA GLU A 86 21.63 -17.79 13.37
C GLU A 86 20.46 -17.73 12.39
N TYR A 87 20.38 -16.68 11.58
CA TYR A 87 19.30 -16.44 10.61
C TYR A 87 19.56 -17.14 9.27
N SER A 88 20.25 -18.29 9.30
CA SER A 88 20.43 -19.19 8.16
C SER A 88 19.14 -19.94 7.75
N TYR A 89 18.02 -19.71 8.45
CA TYR A 89 16.71 -20.28 8.15
C TYR A 89 15.88 -19.49 7.13
N ILE A 90 16.33 -18.31 6.66
CA ILE A 90 15.64 -17.68 5.54
C ILE A 90 15.95 -18.49 4.28
N GLY A 91 14.91 -19.06 3.65
CA GLY A 91 14.99 -19.30 2.21
C GLY A 91 15.42 -17.99 1.59
N LYS A 92 16.71 -17.87 1.24
CA LYS A 92 17.41 -16.65 0.79
C LYS A 92 16.37 -15.68 0.29
N SER A 93 16.21 -14.52 0.94
CA SER A 93 15.43 -13.44 0.36
C SER A 93 15.90 -13.38 -1.08
N LYS A 94 15.03 -13.85 -1.96
CA LYS A 94 15.32 -13.98 -3.37
C LYS A 94 15.59 -12.54 -3.72
N SER A 95 16.85 -12.18 -4.03
CA SER A 95 17.25 -10.83 -4.46
C SER A 95 16.11 -10.22 -5.24
N SER A 96 15.70 -8.97 -5.08
CA SER A 96 14.50 -8.39 -5.73
C SER A 96 14.19 -8.97 -7.15
N VAL A 97 15.23 -9.12 -7.98
CA VAL A 97 15.28 -9.84 -9.27
C VAL A 97 14.59 -11.23 -9.33
N SER A 98 14.66 -12.04 -8.28
CA SER A 98 14.03 -13.36 -8.19
C SER A 98 12.62 -13.31 -7.62
N TYR A 99 12.20 -12.23 -6.96
CA TYR A 99 10.80 -11.95 -6.69
C TYR A 99 10.10 -11.61 -8.01
N ASP A 100 10.71 -10.73 -8.80
CA ASP A 100 10.26 -10.44 -10.17
C ASP A 100 10.23 -11.71 -11.02
N SER A 101 11.22 -12.60 -10.97
CA SER A 101 11.15 -13.85 -11.76
C SER A 101 10.02 -14.81 -11.34
N MET A 102 9.62 -14.79 -10.06
CA MET A 102 8.55 -15.66 -9.54
C MET A 102 7.15 -15.16 -9.91
N TYR A 103 6.99 -13.85 -10.04
CA TYR A 103 5.71 -13.21 -10.37
C TYR A 103 5.62 -12.70 -11.82
N ALA A 104 6.74 -12.40 -12.48
CA ALA A 104 6.83 -12.12 -13.91
C ALA A 104 6.86 -13.40 -14.77
N GLY A 105 7.17 -14.56 -14.17
CA GLY A 105 7.43 -15.82 -14.87
C GLY A 105 6.21 -16.62 -15.37
N ASN A 106 4.98 -16.22 -15.05
CA ASN A 106 3.77 -16.85 -15.61
C ASN A 106 2.95 -15.90 -16.50
N LYS A 107 3.57 -14.86 -17.05
CA LYS A 107 3.05 -14.11 -18.21
C LYS A 107 3.25 -14.85 -19.54
N THR A 108 3.48 -16.17 -19.54
CA THR A 108 3.09 -16.94 -20.73
C THR A 108 1.57 -16.94 -20.75
N ALA A 109 1.01 -16.04 -21.55
CA ALA A 109 -0.39 -16.03 -21.93
C ALA A 109 -0.82 -17.48 -22.18
N LYS A 110 -1.55 -18.08 -21.22
CA LYS A 110 -2.32 -19.27 -21.52
C LYS A 110 -3.33 -18.81 -22.56
N LYS A 111 -3.03 -19.07 -23.82
CA LYS A 111 -4.02 -19.18 -24.90
C LYS A 111 -4.94 -20.37 -24.58
N ASN A 112 -5.74 -20.20 -23.54
CA ASN A 112 -6.98 -20.91 -23.34
C ASN A 112 -8.03 -19.81 -23.59
N GLY A 113 -8.51 -19.57 -24.80
CA GLY A 113 -9.05 -20.62 -25.64
C GLY A 113 -10.19 -21.34 -24.92
N ASN A 114 -11.04 -20.62 -24.17
CA ASN A 114 -12.48 -20.90 -24.03
C ASN A 114 -13.17 -19.98 -23.01
N SER A 115 -14.19 -19.25 -23.50
CA SER A 115 -15.49 -19.12 -22.84
C SER A 115 -15.55 -18.43 -21.46
N TYR A 116 -15.09 -17.18 -21.37
CA TYR A 116 -15.86 -16.23 -20.57
C TYR A 116 -16.90 -15.64 -21.54
N LEU A 117 -18.03 -16.32 -21.60
CA LEU A 117 -19.21 -15.85 -22.31
C LEU A 117 -19.52 -14.43 -21.81
N ASN A 118 -19.56 -13.48 -22.75
CA ASN A 118 -20.16 -12.16 -22.61
C ASN A 118 -21.50 -12.30 -21.88
N LYS A 119 -21.50 -12.14 -20.56
CA LYS A 119 -22.73 -11.89 -19.81
C LYS A 119 -22.99 -10.41 -19.99
N ALA A 120 -23.95 -10.10 -20.85
CA ALA A 120 -24.48 -8.75 -20.95
C ALA A 120 -25.06 -8.37 -19.57
N VAL A 121 -24.59 -7.23 -19.07
CA VAL A 121 -24.98 -6.66 -17.78
C VAL A 121 -26.14 -5.73 -18.08
N TYR A 122 -27.26 -5.94 -17.41
CA TYR A 122 -28.45 -5.11 -17.55
C TYR A 122 -28.58 -4.24 -16.30
N PHE A 123 -28.70 -2.93 -16.51
CA PHE A 123 -28.99 -1.98 -15.45
C PHE A 123 -30.52 -1.78 -15.40
N ASP A 124 -31.12 -1.96 -14.23
CA ASP A 124 -32.57 -1.78 -14.04
C ASP A 124 -32.91 -0.29 -13.90
N GLU A 125 -33.83 0.20 -14.73
CA GLU A 125 -34.26 1.61 -14.81
C GLU A 125 -34.96 2.07 -13.50
N ALA A 126 -35.43 1.14 -12.67
CA ALA A 126 -36.17 1.45 -11.44
C ALA A 126 -35.29 1.96 -10.26
N PHE A 127 -33.97 1.90 -10.36
CA PHE A 127 -33.04 2.29 -9.29
C PHE A 127 -32.60 3.77 -9.32
N SER A 128 -33.09 4.58 -10.27
CA SER A 128 -32.68 5.98 -10.43
C SER A 128 -33.37 6.97 -9.47
N GLU A 129 -34.31 6.53 -8.61
CA GLU A 129 -35.18 7.45 -7.85
C GLU A 129 -35.11 7.33 -6.31
N ALA A 130 -34.23 6.49 -5.74
CA ALA A 130 -34.15 6.34 -4.28
C ALA A 130 -33.04 7.23 -3.65
N PRO A 131 -33.36 8.02 -2.61
CA PRO A 131 -32.38 8.87 -1.91
C PRO A 131 -31.37 8.02 -1.12
N CYS A 132 -30.14 8.53 -1.08
CA CYS A 132 -28.94 7.96 -0.49
C CYS A 132 -29.14 7.39 0.92
N GLN A 133 -29.31 6.08 1.01
CA GLN A 133 -28.98 5.34 2.22
C GLN A 133 -27.56 4.81 2.05
N CYS A 134 -26.74 4.91 3.10
CA CYS A 134 -25.44 4.25 3.20
C CYS A 134 -25.51 2.89 2.51
N ARG A 135 -24.62 2.65 1.55
CA ARG A 135 -24.70 1.48 0.65
C ARG A 135 -24.78 0.23 1.51
N ALA A 136 -25.94 -0.43 1.49
CA ALA A 136 -26.17 -1.64 2.27
C ALA A 136 -25.08 -2.66 1.92
N TYR A 137 -24.31 -3.09 2.93
CA TYR A 137 -23.18 -4.02 2.77
C TYR A 137 -23.62 -5.27 1.98
N GLU A 138 -24.85 -5.72 2.21
CA GLU A 138 -25.49 -6.86 1.57
C GLU A 138 -25.69 -6.68 0.06
N LYS A 139 -25.73 -5.45 -0.47
CA LYS A 139 -25.86 -5.18 -1.92
C LYS A 139 -24.52 -5.01 -2.63
N LEU A 140 -23.43 -4.94 -1.88
CA LEU A 140 -22.06 -4.76 -2.37
C LEU A 140 -21.20 -6.03 -2.21
N CYS A 141 -21.46 -6.80 -1.15
CA CYS A 141 -20.77 -8.04 -0.84
C CYS A 141 -21.26 -9.16 -1.76
N ARG A 142 -20.42 -9.69 -2.65
CA ARG A 142 -20.78 -10.77 -3.61
C ARG A 142 -21.22 -12.08 -2.94
N ASP A 143 -20.84 -12.29 -1.69
CA ASP A 143 -21.27 -13.45 -0.90
C ASP A 143 -22.67 -13.26 -0.30
N SER A 144 -23.19 -12.04 -0.35
CA SER A 144 -24.56 -11.77 -0.01
C SER A 144 -25.49 -12.29 -1.12
N PRO A 145 -26.59 -12.97 -0.76
CA PRO A 145 -27.63 -13.33 -1.72
C PRO A 145 -28.36 -12.10 -2.32
N GLU A 146 -28.11 -10.90 -1.79
CA GLU A 146 -28.71 -9.63 -2.24
C GLU A 146 -27.81 -8.84 -3.21
N TYR A 147 -26.61 -9.34 -3.53
CA TYR A 147 -25.73 -8.71 -4.51
C TYR A 147 -26.27 -8.86 -5.94
N GLU A 148 -26.54 -7.73 -6.60
CA GLU A 148 -26.91 -7.68 -8.00
C GLU A 148 -25.80 -6.99 -8.82
N PRO A 149 -25.23 -7.64 -9.85
CA PRO A 149 -24.25 -7.01 -10.72
C PRO A 149 -24.90 -5.86 -11.52
N GLY A 150 -24.38 -4.64 -11.40
CA GLY A 150 -24.99 -3.42 -11.96
C GLY A 150 -24.14 -2.17 -11.67
N ARG A 151 -24.74 -0.98 -11.47
CA ARG A 151 -24.03 0.33 -11.36
C ARG A 151 -22.98 0.42 -10.25
N HIS A 152 -22.98 -0.56 -9.34
CA HIS A 152 -22.05 -0.71 -8.23
C HIS A 152 -20.80 -1.53 -8.59
N ALA A 153 -20.75 -2.08 -9.81
CA ALA A 153 -19.58 -2.63 -10.46
C ALA A 153 -19.34 -1.81 -11.74
N CYS A 154 -18.11 -1.33 -11.94
CA CYS A 154 -17.57 -0.56 -13.07
C CYS A 154 -18.51 -0.32 -14.30
N PRO A 155 -18.63 0.92 -14.80
CA PRO A 155 -19.64 1.33 -15.79
C PRO A 155 -19.59 0.64 -17.17
N SER A 156 -18.52 -0.08 -17.53
CA SER A 156 -18.40 -0.72 -18.85
C SER A 156 -18.55 -2.25 -18.81
N PRO A 157 -19.48 -2.85 -19.58
CA PRO A 157 -19.64 -4.31 -19.70
C PRO A 157 -18.48 -5.02 -20.41
N GLU A 158 -17.57 -4.28 -21.06
CA GLU A 158 -16.51 -4.85 -21.92
C GLU A 158 -15.18 -5.09 -21.17
N ASN A 159 -15.02 -4.50 -19.97
CA ASN A 159 -13.76 -4.48 -19.23
C ASN A 159 -13.89 -5.06 -17.80
N TRP A 160 -14.62 -6.16 -17.65
CA TRP A 160 -14.84 -6.82 -16.34
C TRP A 160 -13.54 -7.44 -15.80
N LEU A 161 -13.02 -6.90 -14.70
CA LEU A 161 -12.10 -7.60 -13.80
C LEU A 161 -12.89 -8.23 -12.64
N ASP A 162 -12.50 -9.43 -12.21
CA ASP A 162 -13.18 -10.19 -11.16
C ASP A 162 -12.96 -9.55 -9.77
N THR A 163 -13.93 -8.76 -9.31
CA THR A 163 -13.85 -7.98 -8.05
C THR A 163 -14.08 -8.79 -6.75
N SER A 164 -13.72 -10.07 -6.73
CA SER A 164 -13.82 -10.93 -5.53
C SER A 164 -12.85 -10.54 -4.40
N LEU A 165 -12.00 -9.53 -4.62
CA LEU A 165 -11.03 -8.97 -3.67
C LEU A 165 -11.35 -7.53 -3.25
N ALA A 166 -12.63 -7.13 -3.21
CA ALA A 166 -13.04 -5.76 -2.85
C ALA A 166 -12.59 -5.29 -1.45
N ASP A 167 -12.19 -6.22 -0.57
CA ASP A 167 -11.58 -5.92 0.74
C ASP A 167 -10.10 -5.53 0.63
N GLU A 168 -9.48 -5.64 -0.55
CA GLU A 168 -8.10 -5.20 -0.80
C GLU A 168 -8.11 -3.78 -1.39
N ASN A 169 -7.62 -2.80 -0.61
CA ASN A 169 -7.57 -1.38 -1.00
C ASN A 169 -6.90 -1.16 -2.38
N LEU A 170 -5.87 -1.93 -2.72
CA LEU A 170 -5.20 -1.90 -4.02
C LEU A 170 -6.13 -2.27 -5.18
N TYR A 171 -6.99 -3.27 -4.97
CA TYR A 171 -7.97 -3.67 -5.97
C TYR A 171 -9.03 -2.57 -6.19
N ASN A 172 -9.35 -1.81 -5.14
CA ASN A 172 -10.24 -0.66 -5.25
C ASN A 172 -9.58 0.50 -6.02
N LEU A 173 -8.28 0.73 -5.85
CA LEU A 173 -7.52 1.72 -6.62
C LEU A 173 -7.57 1.45 -8.12
N GLU A 174 -7.42 0.18 -8.55
CA GLU A 174 -7.50 -0.24 -9.96
C GLU A 174 -8.82 0.18 -10.64
N GLN A 175 -9.89 0.35 -9.86
CA GLN A 175 -11.25 0.64 -10.34
C GLN A 175 -11.59 2.13 -10.27
N MET A 176 -10.75 2.99 -9.69
CA MET A 176 -11.04 4.42 -9.54
C MET A 176 -11.03 5.16 -10.88
N ARG A 177 -11.82 6.23 -10.98
CA ARG A 177 -11.82 7.14 -12.16
C ARG A 177 -10.50 7.92 -12.18
N ILE A 178 -9.86 8.04 -13.35
CA ILE A 178 -8.66 8.88 -13.48
C ILE A 178 -8.96 10.20 -14.18
N TYR A 179 -8.39 11.26 -13.61
CA TYR A 179 -8.37 12.61 -14.14
C TYR A 179 -6.93 13.08 -14.29
N SER A 180 -6.47 13.36 -15.50
CA SER A 180 -5.13 13.90 -15.71
C SER A 180 -5.15 15.38 -16.10
N THR A 181 -4.17 16.12 -15.61
CA THR A 181 -3.92 17.50 -16.03
C THR A 181 -2.43 17.78 -16.13
N THR A 182 -2.07 18.71 -17.00
CA THR A 182 -0.71 19.28 -17.07
C THR A 182 -0.60 20.64 -16.38
N ASP A 183 -1.73 21.17 -15.89
CA ASP A 183 -1.82 22.47 -15.25
C ASP A 183 -1.89 22.32 -13.73
N LEU A 184 -0.92 22.92 -13.03
CA LEU A 184 -0.80 22.83 -11.58
C LEU A 184 -1.97 23.52 -10.87
N ASP A 185 -2.46 24.64 -11.42
CA ASP A 185 -3.56 25.40 -10.82
C ASP A 185 -4.85 24.56 -10.88
N THR A 186 -5.12 23.91 -12.01
CA THR A 186 -6.22 22.95 -12.16
C THR A 186 -6.08 21.75 -11.20
N PHE A 187 -4.87 21.19 -11.06
CA PHE A 187 -4.63 20.08 -10.14
C PHE A 187 -4.90 20.44 -8.67
N GLN A 188 -4.51 21.65 -8.25
CA GLN A 188 -4.81 22.17 -6.91
C GLN A 188 -6.29 22.47 -6.74
N LEU A 189 -6.94 23.01 -7.78
CA LEU A 189 -8.37 23.29 -7.77
C LEU A 189 -9.20 22.01 -7.53
N TRP A 190 -8.83 20.88 -8.15
CA TRP A 190 -9.53 19.60 -7.93
C TRP A 190 -9.41 19.06 -6.50
N GLU A 191 -8.31 19.38 -5.80
CA GLU A 191 -8.13 19.03 -4.39
C GLU A 191 -8.99 19.93 -3.48
N GLU A 192 -9.07 21.22 -3.78
CA GLU A 192 -9.86 22.19 -3.03
C GLU A 192 -11.37 22.06 -3.28
N ASP A 193 -11.75 21.75 -4.51
CA ASP A 193 -13.12 21.73 -5.01
C ASP A 193 -13.32 20.58 -6.02
N PRO A 194 -13.57 19.34 -5.54
CA PRO A 194 -13.81 18.18 -6.40
C PRO A 194 -15.03 18.33 -7.33
N SER A 195 -15.92 19.30 -7.09
CA SER A 195 -17.02 19.65 -8.01
C SER A 195 -16.54 20.05 -9.40
N THR A 196 -15.30 20.54 -9.47
CA THR A 196 -14.68 21.06 -10.70
C THR A 196 -14.01 19.97 -11.53
N LEU A 197 -14.07 18.71 -11.10
CA LEU A 197 -13.65 17.58 -11.92
C LEU A 197 -14.49 17.53 -13.21
N PRO A 198 -13.86 17.29 -14.37
CA PRO A 198 -14.60 17.17 -15.62
C PRO A 198 -15.56 15.97 -15.59
N GLU A 199 -16.65 16.04 -16.35
CA GLU A 199 -17.58 14.90 -16.51
C GLU A 199 -16.89 13.72 -17.21
N ASP A 200 -16.02 14.02 -18.19
CA ASP A 200 -15.23 13.01 -18.91
C ASP A 200 -14.01 12.58 -18.08
N HIS A 201 -13.79 11.26 -17.97
CA HIS A 201 -12.67 10.64 -17.24
C HIS A 201 -11.94 9.59 -18.09
N GLU A 202 -10.69 9.29 -17.77
CA GLU A 202 -9.77 8.46 -18.57
C GLU A 202 -9.90 6.95 -18.24
N ASP A 203 -11.13 6.45 -18.23
CA ASP A 203 -11.48 5.08 -17.84
C ASP A 203 -11.02 4.71 -16.40
N ALA A 204 -10.94 3.40 -16.11
CA ALA A 204 -10.48 2.87 -14.83
C ALA A 204 -8.96 2.96 -14.70
N ALA A 205 -8.47 3.18 -13.48
CA ALA A 205 -7.06 3.43 -13.20
C ALA A 205 -6.10 2.36 -13.75
N VAL A 206 -6.46 1.07 -13.65
CA VAL A 206 -5.64 -0.05 -14.16
C VAL A 206 -5.40 0.00 -15.68
N MET A 207 -6.23 0.72 -16.42
CA MET A 207 -6.11 0.89 -17.87
C MET A 207 -5.28 2.12 -18.27
N HIS A 208 -4.90 2.94 -17.30
CA HIS A 208 -4.23 4.20 -17.55
C HIS A 208 -2.74 3.99 -17.94
N PRO A 209 -2.18 4.78 -18.88
CA PRO A 209 -0.78 4.63 -19.30
C PRO A 209 0.26 4.77 -18.18
N TYR A 210 -0.08 5.50 -17.10
CA TYR A 210 0.79 5.67 -15.92
C TYR A 210 0.39 4.77 -14.73
N TRP A 211 -0.36 3.68 -14.98
CA TRP A 211 -0.80 2.80 -13.89
C TRP A 211 0.39 2.22 -13.12
N ASP A 212 1.45 1.80 -13.81
CA ASP A 212 2.64 1.26 -13.15
C ASP A 212 3.26 2.29 -12.18
N GLU A 213 3.31 3.58 -12.53
CA GLU A 213 3.78 4.65 -11.66
C GLU A 213 2.82 4.92 -10.48
N ILE A 214 1.51 4.89 -10.73
CA ILE A 214 0.47 5.05 -9.70
C ILE A 214 0.54 3.89 -8.69
N ASP A 215 0.62 2.66 -9.16
CA ASP A 215 0.71 1.45 -8.33
C ASP A 215 1.98 1.46 -7.48
N ASN A 216 3.13 1.78 -8.08
CA ASN A 216 4.38 1.92 -7.34
C ASN A 216 4.29 2.99 -6.24
N TYR A 217 3.67 4.14 -6.52
CA TYR A 217 3.51 5.19 -5.50
C TYR A 217 2.56 4.77 -4.38
N CYS A 218 1.42 4.16 -4.72
CA CYS A 218 0.49 3.62 -3.76
C CYS A 218 1.15 2.55 -2.88
N GLU A 219 2.01 1.71 -3.45
CA GLU A 219 2.79 0.73 -2.70
C GLU A 219 3.83 1.38 -1.78
N GLU A 220 4.50 2.45 -2.21
CA GLU A 220 5.40 3.26 -1.35
C GLU A 220 4.64 3.83 -0.14
N LEU A 221 3.46 4.41 -0.34
CA LEU A 221 2.63 4.93 0.75
C LEU A 221 2.15 3.82 1.69
N ARG A 222 1.74 2.68 1.14
CA ARG A 222 1.28 1.51 1.91
C ARG A 222 2.39 0.86 2.73
N THR A 223 3.61 0.87 2.20
CA THR A 223 4.79 0.29 2.85
C THR A 223 5.59 1.30 3.66
N SER A 224 5.13 2.55 3.75
CA SER A 224 5.75 3.59 4.57
C SER A 224 5.94 3.13 6.02
N GLU A 225 7.12 3.42 6.56
CA GLU A 225 7.46 3.19 7.98
C GLU A 225 6.65 4.10 8.90
N GLU A 226 6.18 5.24 8.37
CA GLU A 226 5.39 6.21 9.11
C GLU A 226 3.94 5.72 9.21
N LEU A 227 3.57 5.20 10.40
CA LEU A 227 2.25 4.62 10.67
C LEU A 227 1.10 5.53 10.24
N PHE A 228 1.23 6.85 10.46
CA PHE A 228 0.19 7.81 10.09
C PHE A 228 0.03 7.94 8.57
N ILE A 229 1.10 7.77 7.77
CA ILE A 229 1.02 7.76 6.31
C ILE A 229 0.24 6.53 5.87
N ARG A 230 0.62 5.36 6.40
CA ARG A 230 -0.02 4.10 6.04
C ARG A 230 -1.50 4.07 6.41
N GLU A 231 -1.84 4.41 7.66
CA GLU A 231 -3.23 4.46 8.12
C GLU A 231 -4.04 5.55 7.41
N GLY A 232 -3.42 6.71 7.16
CA GLY A 232 -4.02 7.78 6.36
C GLY A 232 -4.35 7.30 4.95
N PHE A 233 -3.39 6.66 4.29
CA PHE A 233 -3.54 6.13 2.93
C PHE A 233 -4.64 5.08 2.83
N ASP A 234 -4.69 4.10 3.74
CA ASP A 234 -5.76 3.10 3.77
C ASP A 234 -7.14 3.75 3.95
N MET A 235 -7.23 4.76 4.83
CA MET A 235 -8.45 5.53 5.03
C MET A 235 -8.84 6.33 3.78
N PHE A 236 -7.89 6.94 3.08
CA PHE A 236 -8.16 7.66 1.83
C PHE A 236 -8.62 6.70 0.73
N CYS A 237 -7.95 5.56 0.54
CA CYS A 237 -8.37 4.54 -0.42
C CYS A 237 -9.81 4.08 -0.18
N ALA A 238 -10.22 3.95 1.08
CA ALA A 238 -11.58 3.54 1.44
C ALA A 238 -12.65 4.63 1.19
N ARG A 239 -12.25 5.90 1.06
CA ARG A 239 -13.17 7.07 0.94
C ARG A 239 -13.16 7.72 -0.43
N SER A 240 -12.13 7.43 -1.22
CA SER A 240 -11.94 7.96 -2.56
C SER A 240 -12.56 7.06 -3.61
N ASP A 241 -12.97 7.66 -4.71
CA ASP A 241 -13.50 6.99 -5.92
C ASP A 241 -12.85 7.54 -7.20
N ALA A 242 -11.93 8.50 -7.05
CA ALA A 242 -11.21 9.15 -8.13
C ALA A 242 -9.72 9.34 -7.78
N ILE A 243 -8.89 9.34 -8.83
CA ILE A 243 -7.47 9.68 -8.78
C ILE A 243 -7.24 10.85 -9.72
N ALA A 244 -6.79 11.99 -9.18
CA ALA A 244 -6.24 13.06 -10.00
C ALA A 244 -4.73 12.88 -10.15
N ILE A 245 -4.19 13.09 -11.35
CA ILE A 245 -2.76 13.02 -11.62
C ILE A 245 -2.27 14.31 -12.30
N LEU A 246 -1.06 14.74 -11.92
CA LEU A 246 -0.35 15.85 -12.53
C LEU A 246 0.77 15.30 -13.42
N ILE A 247 0.80 15.72 -14.67
CA ILE A 247 1.78 15.31 -15.67
C ILE A 247 2.59 16.54 -16.12
N ASP A 248 3.91 16.43 -16.22
CA ASP A 248 4.72 17.51 -16.78
C ASP A 248 4.43 17.66 -18.28
N GLU A 249 4.03 18.85 -18.72
CA GLU A 249 3.65 19.11 -20.11
C GLU A 249 4.79 18.80 -21.10
N LYS A 250 6.04 19.03 -20.70
CA LYS A 250 7.22 18.93 -21.58
C LYS A 250 7.82 17.54 -21.59
N SER A 251 8.04 16.94 -20.42
CA SER A 251 8.64 15.60 -20.33
C SER A 251 7.61 14.49 -20.47
N ARG A 252 6.31 14.80 -20.29
CA ARG A 252 5.24 13.80 -20.20
C ARG A 252 5.52 12.77 -19.09
N GLU A 253 6.14 13.23 -18.01
CA GLU A 253 6.42 12.39 -16.84
C GLU A 253 5.35 12.61 -15.77
N PHE A 254 5.06 11.56 -15.02
CA PHE A 254 4.24 11.59 -13.83
C PHE A 254 4.91 12.46 -12.75
N VAL A 255 4.21 13.49 -12.28
CA VAL A 255 4.73 14.45 -11.29
C VAL A 255 4.13 14.19 -9.92
N ASP A 256 2.81 14.03 -9.82
CA ASP A 256 2.08 13.89 -8.57
C ASP A 256 0.72 13.20 -8.79
N MET A 257 0.10 12.69 -7.72
CA MET A 257 -1.29 12.25 -7.74
C MET A 257 -2.03 12.62 -6.45
N ARG A 258 -3.36 12.61 -6.50
CA ARG A 258 -4.27 12.82 -5.37
C ARG A 258 -5.38 11.79 -5.41
N LEU A 259 -5.72 11.23 -4.25
CA LEU A 259 -6.96 10.48 -4.07
C LEU A 259 -8.08 11.46 -3.74
N LEU A 260 -9.12 11.48 -4.55
CA LEU A 260 -10.24 12.41 -4.46
C LEU A 260 -11.55 11.65 -4.24
N LYS A 261 -12.53 12.35 -3.67
CA LYS A 261 -13.92 11.89 -3.62
C LYS A 261 -14.71 12.76 -4.60
N ALA A 262 -15.19 12.18 -5.70
CA ALA A 262 -16.04 12.83 -6.65
C ALA A 262 -17.36 13.23 -5.98
N GLU A 263 -17.90 14.39 -6.34
CA GLU A 263 -18.98 15.02 -5.57
C GLU A 263 -20.35 14.32 -5.64
N ASP A 264 -20.50 13.28 -6.45
CA ASP A 264 -21.79 12.67 -6.77
C ASP A 264 -22.60 12.16 -5.54
N ASP A 265 -22.03 12.10 -4.32
CA ASP A 265 -22.62 11.45 -3.13
C ASP A 265 -22.60 12.30 -1.81
N TRP A 266 -22.53 13.65 -1.82
CA TRP A 266 -22.42 14.48 -0.57
C TRP A 266 -23.72 14.81 0.19
N GLU A 267 -24.88 14.31 -0.23
CA GLU A 267 -26.11 14.52 0.52
C GLU A 267 -26.13 13.56 1.74
N ASP A 268 -25.71 14.04 2.93
CA ASP A 268 -26.18 13.64 4.29
C ASP A 268 -25.15 13.29 5.41
N GLU A 269 -23.86 13.65 5.35
CA GLU A 269 -22.92 13.40 6.49
C GLU A 269 -22.35 14.68 7.16
N ASP A 270 -23.20 15.38 7.91
CA ASP A 270 -22.93 16.70 8.50
C ASP A 270 -22.18 16.74 9.86
N GLU A 271 -21.58 15.65 10.37
CA GLU A 271 -20.99 15.69 11.74
C GLU A 271 -19.57 15.14 11.94
N CYS A 272 -18.87 14.64 10.90
CA CYS A 272 -17.50 14.13 11.06
C CYS A 272 -16.41 14.82 10.20
N GLY A 273 -16.78 15.75 9.30
CA GLY A 273 -15.87 16.28 8.28
C GLY A 273 -14.89 17.37 8.72
N ASP A 274 -15.27 18.23 9.66
CA ASP A 274 -14.53 19.48 9.91
C ASP A 274 -13.22 19.32 10.71
N GLN A 275 -13.06 18.26 11.51
CA GLN A 275 -11.82 18.06 12.29
C GLN A 275 -10.67 17.47 11.48
N PHE A 276 -10.92 16.96 10.27
CA PHE A 276 -9.92 16.27 9.45
C PHE A 276 -9.43 17.10 8.25
N ARG A 277 -10.16 18.14 7.83
CA ARG A 277 -9.74 19.03 6.73
C ARG A 277 -8.44 19.78 7.03
N ASP A 278 -8.26 20.26 8.27
CA ASP A 278 -7.08 21.06 8.66
C ASP A 278 -5.82 20.21 8.92
N GLY A 279 -6.00 18.89 9.01
CA GLY A 279 -4.94 17.99 9.45
C GLY A 279 -4.17 17.31 8.32
N LEU A 280 -4.70 17.19 7.09
CA LEU A 280 -4.29 16.14 6.13
C LEU A 280 -4.16 16.59 4.65
N HIS A 281 -3.56 17.75 4.37
CA HIS A 281 -3.07 18.17 3.03
C HIS A 281 -2.02 17.24 2.34
N TRP A 282 -1.90 15.97 2.73
CA TRP A 282 -0.64 15.22 2.63
C TRP A 282 -0.59 14.30 1.41
N ALA A 283 -1.62 14.35 0.56
CA ALA A 283 -1.72 13.47 -0.59
C ALA A 283 -0.75 13.86 -1.73
N SER A 284 0.29 14.67 -1.48
CA SER A 284 1.29 15.10 -2.49
C SER A 284 2.60 14.34 -2.46
N PHE A 285 2.89 13.68 -3.58
CA PHE A 285 4.19 13.12 -3.96
C PHE A 285 5.31 14.14 -3.81
N GLY A 286 5.06 15.38 -4.24
CA GLY A 286 6.02 16.49 -4.16
C GLY A 286 6.35 16.90 -2.72
N GLN A 287 5.43 16.67 -1.78
CA GLN A 287 5.65 16.95 -0.36
C GLN A 287 6.33 15.78 0.35
N CYS A 288 5.93 14.53 0.06
CA CYS A 288 6.56 13.34 0.65
C CYS A 288 8.07 13.22 0.33
N LYS A 289 8.52 13.65 -0.85
CA LYS A 289 9.96 13.64 -1.21
C LYS A 289 10.81 14.74 -0.58
N ARG A 290 10.20 15.74 0.08
CA ARG A 290 10.91 16.91 0.62
C ARG A 290 11.13 16.85 2.14
N THR A 291 10.49 15.90 2.82
CA THR A 291 10.68 15.57 4.24
C THR A 291 11.70 14.44 4.38
#